data_AF-A0A9P8CBH8-F1
#
_entry.id   AF-A0A9P8CBH8-F1
#
_cell.length_a   1.000
_cell.length_b   1.000
_cell.length_c   1.000
_cell.angle_alpha   90.00
_cell.angle_beta   90.00
_cell.angle_gamma   90.00
#
_symmetry.space_group_name_H-M   'P 1'
#
loop_
_entity.id
_entity.type
_entity.pdbx_description
1 polymer ?
#
loop_
_entity_poly.entity_id
_entity_poly.type
_entity_poly.pdbx_seq_one_letter_code
_entity_poly.pdbx_strand_id
1 'polypeptide(L)'
;MAAPGKKFSWKRLISNAIPNFANDSKHDLNLTPLQASNLLSHQLAQPLPYYLSPLAFQITNLVTASQSNKIHTNLVKHKILLPIPSSPSPSEKIAVNTNAITKDFANQHATISIHVQRQVVSLLFFWEEECVRWRLLDQEEEAILKAMEEEEGMSGGARMDLGIALRAVRMKRCLPPGERGEGTANVTAGRGSELPGYEGVPS
;
A
#
# COMPACT_ATOMS: atom_id res chain seq x y z
N MET A 1 8.82 24.79 -21.87
CA MET A 1 7.55 24.22 -21.39
C MET A 1 7.76 22.74 -21.11
N ALA A 2 7.91 22.35 -19.85
CA ALA A 2 8.04 20.93 -19.49
C ALA A 2 6.66 20.27 -19.58
N ALA A 3 6.55 19.15 -20.30
CA ALA A 3 5.31 18.39 -20.38
C ALA A 3 4.88 17.95 -18.97
N PRO A 4 3.58 18.01 -18.61
CA PRO A 4 3.12 17.45 -17.35
C PRO A 4 3.47 15.97 -17.34
N GLY A 5 4.38 15.57 -16.44
CA GLY A 5 4.82 14.19 -16.32
C GLY A 5 3.62 13.27 -16.21
N LYS A 6 3.49 12.33 -17.16
CA LYS A 6 2.43 11.32 -17.13
C LYS A 6 2.58 10.53 -15.83
N LYS A 7 1.77 10.85 -14.83
CA LYS A 7 1.69 10.09 -13.59
C LYS A 7 1.37 8.64 -13.95
N PHE A 8 2.13 7.70 -13.38
CA PHE A 8 1.83 6.28 -13.52
C PHE A 8 0.39 6.04 -13.06
N SER A 9 -0.39 5.33 -13.88
CA SER A 9 -1.82 5.15 -13.65
C SER A 9 -2.12 3.66 -13.61
N TRP A 10 -2.31 3.13 -12.41
CA TRP A 10 -2.77 1.76 -12.17
C TRP A 10 -4.09 1.47 -12.88
N LYS A 11 -4.93 2.49 -13.11
CA LYS A 11 -6.11 2.43 -13.98
C LYS A 11 -5.78 1.91 -15.38
N ARG A 12 -4.70 2.40 -15.99
CA ARG A 12 -4.25 1.94 -17.31
C ARG A 12 -3.66 0.54 -17.25
N LEU A 13 -2.95 0.20 -16.17
CA LEU A 13 -2.36 -1.13 -16.02
C LEU A 13 -3.45 -2.20 -15.80
N ILE A 14 -4.37 -1.99 -14.86
CA ILE A 14 -5.47 -2.91 -14.53
C ILE A 14 -6.45 -3.06 -15.71
N SER A 15 -6.81 -1.95 -16.37
CA SER A 15 -7.67 -1.97 -17.56
C SER A 15 -7.04 -2.68 -18.76
N ASN A 16 -5.70 -2.66 -18.87
CA ASN A 16 -4.99 -3.35 -19.95
C ASN A 16 -4.68 -4.82 -19.59
N ALA A 17 -4.48 -5.14 -18.31
CA ALA A 17 -4.15 -6.48 -17.84
C ALA A 17 -5.36 -7.42 -17.81
N ILE A 18 -6.57 -6.89 -17.62
CA ILE A 18 -7.82 -7.67 -17.60
C ILE A 18 -8.76 -7.10 -18.67
N PRO A 19 -8.89 -7.74 -19.84
CA PRO A 19 -9.68 -7.21 -20.97
C PRO A 19 -11.15 -6.93 -20.62
N ASN A 20 -11.73 -7.73 -19.73
CA ASN A 20 -13.09 -7.54 -19.22
C ASN A 20 -13.24 -6.30 -18.33
N PHE A 21 -12.13 -5.66 -17.94
CA PHE A 21 -12.12 -4.45 -17.14
C PHE A 21 -12.04 -3.15 -17.96
N ALA A 22 -11.96 -3.24 -19.29
CA ALA A 22 -11.76 -2.08 -20.16
C ALA A 22 -13.00 -1.18 -20.33
N ASN A 23 -14.20 -1.66 -19.96
CA ASN A 23 -15.43 -0.88 -20.11
C ASN A 23 -15.98 -0.36 -18.77
N ASP A 24 -16.20 0.94 -18.76
CA ASP A 24 -17.04 1.79 -17.89
C ASP A 24 -16.66 2.25 -16.46
N SER A 25 -17.09 3.51 -16.24
CA SER A 25 -17.15 4.33 -15.02
C SER A 25 -15.83 4.85 -14.41
N LYS A 26 -15.67 6.19 -14.43
CA LYS A 26 -14.49 6.95 -13.95
C LYS A 26 -14.36 6.95 -12.41
N HIS A 27 -15.40 6.50 -11.69
CA HIS A 27 -15.52 6.61 -10.23
C HIS A 27 -15.46 5.27 -9.48
N ASP A 28 -15.46 4.12 -10.17
CA ASP A 28 -15.71 2.82 -9.55
C ASP A 28 -14.46 2.02 -9.13
N LEU A 29 -13.26 2.57 -9.34
CA LEU A 29 -12.02 1.78 -9.26
C LEU A 29 -11.10 2.15 -8.10
N ASN A 30 -11.37 3.19 -7.33
CA ASN A 30 -10.47 3.61 -6.25
C ASN A 30 -11.04 3.22 -4.88
N LEU A 31 -10.15 2.80 -3.99
CA LEU A 31 -10.47 2.82 -2.58
C LEU A 31 -10.64 4.27 -2.16
N THR A 32 -11.72 4.56 -1.44
CA THR A 32 -11.86 5.87 -0.81
C THR A 32 -10.76 6.03 0.26
N PRO A 33 -10.30 7.26 0.54
CA PRO A 33 -9.33 7.51 1.60
C PRO A 33 -9.75 6.92 2.95
N LEU A 34 -11.05 6.95 3.24
CA LEU A 34 -11.61 6.36 4.44
C LEU A 34 -11.47 4.83 4.47
N GLN A 35 -11.77 4.14 3.37
CA GLN A 35 -11.58 2.68 3.28
C GLN A 35 -10.11 2.29 3.42
N ALA A 36 -9.21 3.03 2.77
CA ALA A 36 -7.77 2.79 2.86
C ALA A 36 -7.24 3.00 4.28
N SER A 37 -7.68 4.06 4.97
CA SER A 37 -7.35 4.30 6.38
C SER A 37 -7.89 3.21 7.30
N ASN A 38 -9.14 2.77 7.10
CA ASN A 38 -9.71 1.68 7.90
C ASN A 38 -8.95 0.36 7.72
N LEU A 39 -8.55 0.05 6.49
CA LEU A 39 -7.71 -1.10 6.20
C LEU A 39 -6.36 -0.99 6.93
N LEU A 40 -5.70 0.15 6.81
CA LEU A 40 -4.40 0.40 7.45
C LEU A 40 -4.49 0.23 8.96
N SER A 41 -5.45 0.90 9.61
CA SER A 41 -5.66 0.84 11.06
C SER A 41 -5.95 -0.60 11.53
N HIS A 42 -6.75 -1.35 10.78
CA HIS A 42 -7.01 -2.74 11.12
C HIS A 42 -5.75 -3.60 11.04
N GLN A 43 -4.97 -3.47 9.96
CA GLN A 43 -3.77 -4.28 9.77
C GLN A 43 -2.67 -3.92 10.76
N LEU A 44 -2.50 -2.64 11.12
CA LEU A 44 -1.56 -2.22 12.16
C LEU A 44 -1.89 -2.81 13.54
N ALA A 45 -3.15 -3.14 13.82
CA ALA A 45 -3.55 -3.81 15.05
C ALA A 45 -3.30 -5.34 15.04
N GLN A 46 -2.95 -5.92 13.89
CA GLN A 46 -2.66 -7.35 13.77
C GLN A 46 -1.20 -7.66 14.14
N PRO A 47 -0.92 -8.89 14.64
CA PRO A 47 0.44 -9.31 14.98
C PRO A 47 1.36 -9.38 13.75
N LEU A 48 0.79 -9.63 12.57
CA LEU A 48 1.52 -9.73 11.30
C LEU A 48 0.94 -8.70 10.31
N PRO A 49 1.30 -7.41 10.49
CA PRO A 49 0.61 -6.33 9.81
C PRO A 49 0.77 -6.39 8.30
N TYR A 50 1.83 -6.98 7.75
CA TYR A 50 2.06 -7.13 6.31
C TYR A 50 1.06 -8.08 5.62
N TYR A 51 0.53 -9.06 6.36
CA TYR A 51 -0.30 -10.12 5.77
C TYR A 51 -1.76 -9.72 5.81
N LEU A 52 -2.38 -9.69 4.62
CA LEU A 52 -3.76 -9.27 4.51
C LEU A 52 -4.70 -10.29 5.18
N SER A 53 -5.32 -9.87 6.28
CA SER A 53 -6.32 -10.68 6.98
C SER A 53 -7.57 -10.95 6.11
N PRO A 54 -8.29 -12.07 6.34
CA PRO A 54 -9.57 -12.31 5.66
C PRO A 54 -10.61 -11.23 5.92
N LEU A 55 -10.55 -10.53 7.05
CA LEU A 55 -11.47 -9.45 7.42
C LEU A 55 -11.21 -8.14 6.66
N ALA A 56 -10.07 -8.01 5.98
CA ALA A 56 -9.68 -6.81 5.24
C ALA A 56 -10.73 -6.37 4.21
N PHE A 57 -11.30 -7.33 3.46
CA PHE A 57 -12.30 -7.03 2.43
C PHE A 57 -13.67 -6.65 3.01
N GLN A 58 -13.96 -7.13 4.23
CA GLN A 58 -15.17 -6.73 4.96
C GLN A 58 -15.02 -5.32 5.54
N ILE A 59 -13.88 -5.00 6.15
CA ILE A 59 -13.63 -3.70 6.81
C ILE A 59 -13.57 -2.54 5.80
N THR A 60 -13.16 -2.84 4.58
CA THR A 60 -13.22 -1.91 3.44
C THR A 60 -14.62 -1.79 2.84
N ASN A 61 -15.63 -2.45 3.39
CA ASN A 61 -17.02 -2.49 2.92
C ASN A 61 -17.16 -2.95 1.46
N LEU A 62 -16.22 -3.76 0.96
CA LEU A 62 -16.30 -4.31 -0.40
C LEU A 62 -17.22 -5.52 -0.47
N VAL A 63 -17.23 -6.33 0.58
CA VAL A 63 -17.94 -7.62 0.62
C VAL A 63 -18.50 -7.95 2.00
N THR A 64 -19.43 -8.89 2.01
CA THR A 64 -19.95 -9.48 3.26
C THR A 64 -18.94 -10.46 3.88
N ALA A 65 -19.09 -10.76 5.17
CA ALA A 65 -18.21 -11.68 5.90
C ALA A 65 -18.09 -13.07 5.22
N SER A 66 -19.19 -13.59 4.69
CA SER A 66 -19.24 -14.91 4.04
C SER A 66 -18.49 -14.95 2.70
N GLN A 67 -18.42 -13.82 2.00
CA GLN A 67 -17.66 -13.66 0.76
C GLN A 67 -16.18 -13.38 1.02
N SER A 68 -15.87 -12.63 2.08
CA SER A 68 -14.52 -12.25 2.47
C SER A 68 -13.57 -13.44 2.61
N ASN A 69 -14.02 -14.48 3.33
CA ASN A 69 -13.24 -15.71 3.51
C ASN A 69 -13.04 -16.48 2.20
N LYS A 70 -14.05 -16.49 1.32
CA LYS A 70 -13.95 -17.17 0.01
C LYS A 70 -12.95 -16.48 -0.90
N ILE A 71 -12.98 -15.15 -0.93
CA ILE A 71 -12.04 -14.33 -1.71
C ILE A 71 -10.63 -14.56 -1.18
N HIS A 72 -10.42 -14.45 0.13
CA HIS A 72 -9.10 -14.67 0.73
C HIS A 72 -8.54 -16.06 0.39
N THR A 73 -9.35 -17.11 0.56
CA THR A 73 -8.97 -18.49 0.21
C THR A 73 -8.60 -18.64 -1.27
N ASN A 74 -9.39 -18.04 -2.17
CA ASN A 74 -9.11 -18.08 -3.60
C ASN A 74 -7.82 -17.32 -3.95
N LEU A 75 -7.60 -16.14 -3.36
CA LEU A 75 -6.39 -15.34 -3.59
C LEU A 75 -5.13 -16.08 -3.13
N VAL A 76 -5.19 -16.78 -1.98
CA VAL A 76 -4.09 -17.64 -1.51
C VAL A 76 -3.88 -18.82 -2.46
N LYS A 77 -4.96 -19.51 -2.87
CA LYS A 77 -4.90 -20.64 -3.81
C LYS A 77 -4.25 -20.25 -5.14
N HIS A 78 -4.52 -19.05 -5.63
CA HIS A 78 -3.97 -18.52 -6.87
C HIS A 78 -2.64 -17.77 -6.69
N LYS A 79 -2.01 -17.85 -5.50
CA LYS A 79 -0.71 -17.26 -5.18
C LYS A 79 -0.65 -15.73 -5.35
N ILE A 80 -1.80 -15.07 -5.24
CA ILE A 80 -1.91 -13.60 -5.24
C ILE A 80 -1.64 -13.07 -3.82
N LEU A 81 -2.06 -13.82 -2.81
CA LEU A 81 -1.71 -13.57 -1.40
C LEU A 81 -0.81 -14.68 -0.88
N LEU A 82 0.15 -14.30 -0.04
CA LEU A 82 0.86 -15.24 0.80
C LEU A 82 -0.04 -15.69 1.96
N PRO A 83 -0.03 -16.99 2.32
CA PRO A 83 -0.74 -17.45 3.50
C PRO A 83 -0.15 -16.79 4.75
N ILE A 84 -1.01 -16.45 5.72
CA ILE A 84 -0.58 -15.90 7.00
C ILE A 84 0.27 -16.97 7.71
N PRO A 85 1.56 -16.73 7.97
CA PRO A 85 2.42 -17.74 8.57
C PRO A 85 2.07 -17.88 10.05
N SER A 86 2.13 -19.12 10.57
CA SER A 86 1.91 -19.40 12.00
C SER A 86 3.04 -18.85 12.89
N SER A 87 4.15 -18.42 12.31
CA SER A 87 5.31 -17.85 12.98
C SER A 87 5.87 -16.68 12.15
N PRO A 88 6.33 -15.59 12.78
CA PRO A 88 6.94 -14.47 12.06
C PRO A 88 8.24 -14.92 11.38
N SER A 89 8.15 -15.28 10.10
CA SER A 89 9.32 -15.50 9.25
C SER A 89 9.83 -14.13 8.76
N PRO A 90 11.14 -13.83 8.91
CA PRO A 90 11.71 -12.53 8.51
C PRO A 90 11.83 -12.35 6.99
N SER A 91 11.56 -13.38 6.20
CA SER A 91 12.00 -13.46 4.80
C SER A 91 11.14 -12.68 3.81
N GLU A 92 9.84 -12.52 4.08
CA GLU A 92 8.88 -11.98 3.10
C GLU A 92 8.04 -10.87 3.73
N LYS A 93 8.48 -9.62 3.52
CA LYS A 93 7.78 -8.39 3.94
C LYS A 93 6.75 -7.89 2.90
N ILE A 94 6.55 -8.61 1.80
CA ILE A 94 5.53 -8.31 0.80
C ILE A 94 4.58 -9.51 0.73
N ALA A 95 3.37 -9.33 1.25
CA ALA A 95 2.37 -10.41 1.33
C ALA A 95 1.47 -10.52 0.09
N VAL A 96 1.53 -9.56 -0.83
CA VAL A 96 0.74 -9.54 -2.06
C VAL A 96 1.65 -9.64 -3.25
N ASN A 97 1.33 -10.52 -4.18
CA ASN A 97 1.99 -10.61 -5.47
C ASN A 97 1.00 -10.21 -6.56
N THR A 98 0.99 -8.94 -6.94
CA THR A 98 0.05 -8.47 -7.97
C THR A 98 0.39 -9.00 -9.37
N ASN A 99 1.62 -9.47 -9.61
CA ASN A 99 2.00 -10.11 -10.87
C ASN A 99 1.28 -11.46 -11.10
N ALA A 100 0.75 -12.08 -10.05
CA ALA A 100 -0.05 -13.30 -10.16
C ALA A 100 -1.49 -13.03 -10.62
N ILE A 101 -1.92 -11.76 -10.72
CA ILE A 101 -3.24 -11.39 -11.24
C ILE A 101 -3.22 -11.55 -12.77
N THR A 102 -3.89 -12.60 -13.25
CA THR A 102 -4.00 -12.90 -14.68
C THR A 102 -5.36 -12.50 -15.25
N LYS A 103 -5.51 -12.62 -16.58
CA LYS A 103 -6.82 -12.47 -17.27
C LYS A 103 -7.93 -13.39 -16.70
N ASP A 104 -7.56 -14.49 -16.05
CA ASP A 104 -8.49 -15.45 -15.49
C ASP A 104 -9.02 -15.02 -14.11
N PHE A 105 -8.51 -13.92 -13.55
CA PHE A 105 -8.93 -13.40 -12.24
C PHE A 105 -10.45 -13.28 -12.10
N ALA A 106 -11.11 -12.79 -13.16
CA ALA A 106 -12.56 -12.62 -13.19
C ALA A 106 -13.32 -13.95 -13.06
N ASN A 107 -12.79 -15.02 -13.68
CA ASN A 107 -13.36 -16.36 -13.62
C ASN A 107 -13.08 -17.01 -12.27
N GLN A 108 -11.88 -16.82 -11.73
CA GLN A 108 -11.48 -17.33 -10.40
C GLN A 108 -12.30 -16.74 -9.25
N HIS A 109 -12.84 -15.53 -9.45
CA HIS A 109 -13.64 -14.80 -8.46
C HIS A 109 -15.07 -14.55 -8.96
N ALA A 110 -15.63 -15.46 -9.77
CA ALA A 110 -16.99 -15.35 -10.32
C ALA A 110 -18.10 -15.33 -9.24
N THR A 111 -17.77 -15.60 -7.98
CA THR A 111 -18.68 -15.53 -6.82
C THR A 111 -19.06 -14.10 -6.41
N ILE A 112 -18.38 -13.10 -6.97
CA ILE A 112 -18.62 -11.67 -6.73
C ILE A 112 -18.82 -10.94 -8.06
N SER A 113 -19.50 -9.79 -8.01
CA SER A 113 -19.74 -8.97 -9.20
C SER A 113 -18.44 -8.42 -9.76
N ILE A 114 -18.40 -8.16 -11.07
CA ILE A 114 -17.24 -7.57 -11.76
C ILE A 114 -16.82 -6.24 -11.11
N HIS A 115 -17.76 -5.46 -10.60
CA HIS A 115 -17.48 -4.23 -9.87
C HIS A 115 -16.66 -4.50 -8.60
N VAL A 116 -17.09 -5.45 -7.77
CA VAL A 116 -16.35 -5.85 -6.56
C VAL A 116 -15.01 -6.47 -6.91
N GLN A 117 -14.92 -7.27 -7.98
CA GLN A 117 -13.65 -7.84 -8.44
C GLN A 117 -12.62 -6.75 -8.74
N ARG A 118 -13.03 -5.67 -9.39
CA ARG A 118 -12.17 -4.51 -9.66
C ARG A 118 -11.71 -3.81 -8.38
N GLN A 119 -12.63 -3.58 -7.44
CA GLN A 119 -12.29 -2.97 -6.15
C GLN A 119 -11.33 -3.83 -5.33
N VAL A 120 -11.48 -5.17 -5.38
CA VAL A 120 -10.53 -6.11 -4.78
C VAL A 120 -9.16 -5.98 -5.42
N VAL A 121 -9.07 -5.92 -6.76
CA VAL A 121 -7.79 -5.71 -7.45
C VAL A 121 -7.16 -4.39 -7.02
N SER A 122 -7.92 -3.29 -7.00
CA SER A 122 -7.41 -1.99 -6.54
C SER A 122 -6.94 -2.02 -5.09
N LEU A 123 -7.63 -2.75 -4.21
CA LEU A 123 -7.20 -2.97 -2.83
C LEU A 123 -5.90 -3.74 -2.74
N LEU A 124 -5.73 -4.79 -3.56
CA LEU A 124 -4.50 -5.58 -3.59
C LEU A 124 -3.30 -4.75 -4.05
N PHE A 125 -3.46 -3.92 -5.08
CA PHE A 125 -2.41 -2.98 -5.51
C PHE A 125 -2.09 -1.95 -4.44
N PHE A 126 -3.11 -1.32 -3.83
CA PHE A 126 -2.89 -0.41 -2.71
C PHE A 126 -2.12 -1.08 -1.57
N TRP A 127 -2.48 -2.31 -1.23
CA TRP A 127 -1.84 -3.03 -0.14
C TRP A 127 -0.40 -3.46 -0.46
N GLU A 128 -0.12 -3.83 -1.71
CA GLU A 128 1.25 -4.09 -2.18
C GLU A 128 2.12 -2.83 -2.08
N GLU A 129 1.62 -1.68 -2.55
CA GLU A 129 2.30 -0.39 -2.40
C GLU A 129 2.58 -0.07 -0.93
N GLU A 130 1.62 -0.32 -0.05
CA GLU A 130 1.77 -0.08 1.38
C GLU A 130 2.82 -1.01 2.03
N CYS A 131 2.84 -2.29 1.64
CA CYS A 131 3.88 -3.23 2.07
C CYS A 131 5.27 -2.78 1.59
N VAL A 132 5.39 -2.30 0.35
CA VAL A 132 6.65 -1.75 -0.19
C VAL A 132 7.08 -0.51 0.59
N ARG A 133 6.14 0.39 0.89
CA ARG A 133 6.40 1.60 1.69
C ARG A 133 6.91 1.24 3.08
N TRP A 134 6.24 0.32 3.76
CA TRP A 134 6.68 -0.16 5.07
C TRP A 134 8.04 -0.85 5.02
N ARG A 135 8.33 -1.62 3.97
CA ARG A 135 9.66 -2.22 3.79
C ARG A 135 10.75 -1.15 3.65
N LEU A 136 10.50 -0.06 2.94
CA LEU A 136 11.46 1.05 2.83
C LEU A 136 11.66 1.76 4.18
N LEU A 137 10.59 1.95 4.95
CA LEU A 137 10.69 2.51 6.30
C LEU A 137 11.45 1.58 7.26
N ASP A 138 11.24 0.26 7.16
CA ASP A 138 12.00 -0.71 7.96
C ASP A 138 13.50 -0.65 7.60
N GLN A 139 13.85 -0.48 6.31
CA GLN A 139 15.25 -0.32 5.86
C GLN A 139 15.85 1.00 6.37
N GLU A 140 15.08 2.09 6.36
CA GLU A 140 15.48 3.38 6.92
C GLU A 140 15.72 3.28 8.43
N GLU A 141 14.81 2.63 9.18
CA GLU A 141 14.95 2.37 10.61
C GLU A 141 16.20 1.53 10.91
N GLU A 142 16.44 0.45 10.17
CA GLU A 142 17.63 -0.40 10.33
C GLU A 142 18.92 0.38 10.05
N ALA A 143 18.94 1.22 9.01
CA ALA A 143 20.10 2.06 8.70
C ALA A 143 20.39 3.10 9.80
N ILE A 144 19.35 3.71 10.38
CA ILE A 144 19.51 4.66 11.50
C ILE A 144 20.04 3.95 12.73
N LEU A 145 19.49 2.78 13.08
CA LEU A 145 19.95 1.99 14.22
C LEU A 145 21.42 1.58 14.06
N LYS A 146 21.79 1.10 12.87
CA LYS A 146 23.17 0.75 12.54
C LYS A 146 24.11 1.96 12.66
N ALA A 147 23.72 3.13 12.17
CA ALA A 147 24.51 4.36 12.32
C ALA A 147 24.67 4.79 13.78
N MET A 148 23.67 4.54 14.64
CA MET A 148 23.77 4.80 16.08
C MET A 148 24.69 3.80 16.81
N GLU A 149 24.82 2.58 16.31
CA GLU A 149 25.69 1.53 16.86
C GLU A 149 27.14 1.67 16.39
N GLU A 150 27.37 1.97 15.11
CA GLU A 150 28.71 2.02 14.51
C GLU A 150 29.53 3.27 14.91
N GLU A 151 28.87 4.38 15.22
CA GLU A 151 29.55 5.61 15.66
C GLU A 151 29.68 5.68 17.19
N GLU A 152 30.50 4.78 17.75
CA GLU A 152 31.05 4.90 19.11
C GLU A 152 31.99 6.13 19.18
N GLY A 153 31.41 7.31 19.37
CA GLY A 153 32.14 8.58 19.37
C GLY A 153 31.35 9.77 18.81
N MET A 154 30.13 9.54 18.32
CA MET A 154 29.25 10.59 17.82
C MET A 154 28.99 11.66 18.88
N SER A 155 29.03 12.94 18.48
CA SER A 155 28.66 14.04 19.37
C SER A 155 27.22 13.88 19.87
N GLY A 156 26.93 14.35 21.08
CA GLY A 156 25.59 14.25 21.67
C GLY A 156 24.48 14.86 20.80
N GLY A 157 24.80 15.88 19.99
CA GLY A 157 23.88 16.49 19.04
C GLY A 157 23.49 15.56 17.90
N ALA A 158 24.46 14.95 17.22
CA ALA A 158 24.19 14.03 16.11
C ALA A 158 23.43 12.76 16.56
N ARG A 159 23.71 12.25 17.78
CA ARG A 159 22.94 11.13 18.36
C ARG A 159 21.49 11.53 18.65
N MET A 160 21.26 12.77 19.08
CA MET A 160 19.91 13.31 19.29
C MET A 160 19.16 13.45 17.97
N ASP A 161 19.82 13.92 16.92
CA ASP A 161 19.24 14.04 15.57
C ASP A 161 18.82 12.68 15.01
N LEU A 162 19.66 11.64 15.15
CA LEU A 162 19.28 10.28 14.77
C LEU A 162 18.09 9.75 15.59
N GLY A 163 18.02 10.08 16.88
CA GLY A 163 16.86 9.75 17.72
C GLY A 163 15.57 10.47 17.31
N ILE A 164 15.68 11.69 16.76
CA ILE A 164 14.55 12.41 16.16
C ILE A 164 14.14 11.73 14.84
N ALA A 165 15.11 11.41 13.98
CA ALA A 165 14.87 10.72 12.71
C ALA A 165 14.19 9.36 12.93
N LEU A 166 14.65 8.55 13.88
CA LEU A 166 14.05 7.26 14.23
C LEU A 166 12.59 7.41 14.67
N ARG A 167 12.28 8.41 15.50
CA ARG A 167 10.90 8.71 15.90
C ARG A 167 10.05 9.12 14.70
N ALA A 168 10.59 9.93 13.80
CA ALA A 168 9.90 10.33 12.59
C ALA A 168 9.56 9.13 11.69
N VAL A 169 10.49 8.19 11.49
CA VAL A 169 10.25 6.95 10.71
C VAL A 169 9.13 6.11 11.33
N ARG A 170 9.16 5.92 12.64
CA ARG A 170 8.11 5.17 13.37
C ARG A 170 6.75 5.85 13.25
N MET A 171 6.69 7.18 13.33
CA MET A 171 5.44 7.93 13.14
C MET A 171 4.93 7.83 11.69
N LYS A 172 5.81 7.89 10.69
CA LYS A 172 5.45 7.74 9.28
C LYS A 172 4.77 6.40 8.98
N ARG A 173 5.06 5.35 9.75
CA ARG A 173 4.43 4.04 9.61
C ARG A 173 2.91 4.11 9.84
N CYS A 174 2.48 4.91 10.82
CA CYS A 174 1.09 5.02 11.26
C CYS A 174 0.27 6.08 10.51
N LEU A 175 0.90 6.92 9.67
CA LEU A 175 0.20 7.98 8.97
C LEU A 175 -0.85 7.42 7.99
N PRO A 176 -2.12 7.85 8.07
CA PRO A 176 -3.14 7.42 7.12
C PRO A 176 -2.90 8.01 5.73
N PRO A 177 -3.32 7.35 4.64
CA PRO A 177 -3.02 7.79 3.27
C PRO A 177 -3.42 9.22 2.94
N GLY A 178 -4.50 9.75 3.54
CA GLY A 178 -4.99 11.12 3.31
C GLY A 178 -4.15 12.22 3.97
N GLU A 179 -3.32 11.87 4.97
CA GLU A 179 -2.47 12.81 5.71
C GLU A 179 -1.02 12.79 5.24
N ARG A 180 -0.72 11.99 4.21
CA ARG A 180 0.62 11.90 3.61
C ARG A 180 0.80 13.01 2.57
N GLY A 181 1.96 13.66 2.57
CA GLY A 181 2.34 14.62 1.51
C GLY A 181 2.57 13.96 0.13
N GLU A 182 2.77 12.63 0.14
CA GLU A 182 2.87 11.78 -1.04
C GLU A 182 1.48 11.22 -1.39
N GLY A 183 0.95 11.57 -2.56
CA GLY A 183 -0.31 11.00 -3.03
C GLY A 183 -0.18 9.49 -3.25
N THR A 184 -1.02 8.70 -2.58
CA THR A 184 -1.17 7.27 -2.88
C THR A 184 -1.96 7.12 -4.18
N ALA A 185 -1.38 6.46 -5.20
CA ALA A 185 -1.94 6.45 -6.55
C ALA A 185 -3.33 5.79 -6.66
N ASN A 186 -3.67 4.94 -5.69
CA ASN A 186 -4.92 4.16 -5.61
C ASN A 186 -5.97 4.72 -4.63
N VAL A 187 -5.67 5.86 -4.01
CA VAL A 187 -6.57 6.60 -3.11
C VAL A 187 -6.78 7.99 -3.70
N THR A 188 -8.02 8.48 -3.77
CA THR A 188 -8.30 9.82 -4.33
C THR A 188 -7.52 10.90 -3.56
N ALA A 189 -6.55 11.49 -4.25
CA ALA A 189 -5.58 12.54 -3.89
C ALA A 189 -5.52 12.99 -2.41
N GLY A 190 -4.42 12.61 -1.73
CA GLY A 190 -3.89 13.39 -0.62
C GLY A 190 -3.50 14.81 -1.09
N ARG A 191 -3.57 15.79 -0.17
CA ARG A 191 -3.07 17.16 -0.43
C ARG A 191 -1.63 17.07 -0.88
N GLY A 192 -1.37 17.28 -2.16
CA GLY A 192 -0.01 17.38 -2.67
C GLY A 192 0.69 18.51 -1.94
N SER A 193 1.80 18.20 -1.28
CA SER A 193 2.78 19.23 -0.93
C SER A 193 3.30 19.79 -2.25
N GLU A 194 2.88 21.00 -2.59
CA GLU A 194 3.59 21.80 -3.59
C GLU A 194 5.02 21.97 -3.09
N LEU A 195 5.99 21.48 -3.87
CA LEU A 195 7.40 21.77 -3.62
C LEU A 195 7.57 23.29 -3.62
N PRO A 196 8.35 23.87 -2.68
CA PRO A 196 8.66 25.28 -2.71
C PRO A 196 9.22 25.64 -4.09
N GLY A 197 8.55 26.56 -4.79
CA GLY A 197 9.08 27.11 -6.03
C GLY A 197 10.39 27.81 -5.72
N TYR A 198 11.49 27.35 -6.30
CA TYR A 198 12.72 28.13 -6.31
C TYR A 198 12.47 29.33 -7.23
N GLU A 199 12.15 30.48 -6.62
CA GLU A 199 12.22 31.74 -7.33
C GLU A 199 13.66 31.93 -7.80
N GLY A 200 13.81 32.03 -9.12
CA GLY A 200 15.09 32.25 -9.77
C GLY A 200 15.72 33.55 -9.26
N VAL A 201 17.00 33.44 -8.92
CA VAL A 201 17.88 34.57 -8.60
C VAL A 201 17.76 35.61 -9.72
N PRO A 202 17.40 36.87 -9.42
CA PRO A 202 17.40 37.92 -10.42
C PRO A 202 18.83 38.16 -10.90
N SER A 203 19.01 38.15 -12.22
CA SER A 203 20.25 38.46 -12.93
C SER A 203 20.58 39.94 -12.86
#